data_AF-A0A920Q630-F1
#
_entry.id   AF-A0A920Q630-F1
#
_cell.length_a   1.000
_cell.length_b   1.000
_cell.length_c   1.000
_cell.angle_alpha   90.00
_cell.angle_beta   90.00
_cell.angle_gamma   90.00
#
_symmetry.space_group_name_H-M   'P 1'
#
loop_
_entity.id
_entity.type
_entity.pdbx_description
1 polymer ?
#
loop_
_entity_poly.entity_id
_entity_poly.type
_entity_poly.pdbx_seq_one_letter_code
_entity_poly.pdbx_strand_id
1 'polypeptide(L)'
;MSNRITRLLAVMLGFVLVVSACGSDSDDAAPAATTAAPAAAEAEAEAEAPATTAAPAATEAPAPPEEPVNVGLVFDIGGRGDGSFNDMAYAGLEKAANELGANISDASPNSDGSNRPELLRLMAEANDLVIGVGWLFDTAMAEVAVEYPDTNFAIIDGFVDAPNVASLLYAEHEGSFLVGAAAGMKTGANVIGFIGGVNFPLINKFEAGFAAGVAQTNPDATVLVEYVTEPPDFDGFNAPDRGREIALSMYEKGADIIYQAAGGTGFGVFEAAKSHTEDSGSKVWAIGVDSDQYNVVDDSVKEYLLTSMMKNMDVSVFDVIKAQGEDSFQSGAVMFNLSNDGVGYATSGGFVDDIAGDLDSLKAKVVSGAISVPEVPGERAVVLPDLGGRVVTIAVDNAYLPFAYIPADTGVAMGWDYDAMDEVCGRLNCVPSFQEIRVGWHDHRHGRRPVRMAGGGITITEERDKVVDFSISFIALTRRSSWPRTVGDRFPDDLAASDCKRAR
;
A
#
# COMPACT_ATOMS: atom_id res chain seq x y z
N MET A 1 -9.59 -64.98 -5.26
CA MET A 1 -11.04 -64.90 -5.01
C MET A 1 -11.48 -63.50 -5.43
N SER A 2 -11.86 -63.27 -6.69
CA SER A 2 -13.24 -63.36 -7.24
C SER A 2 -14.19 -62.44 -6.47
N ASN A 3 -14.87 -61.42 -7.03
CA ASN A 3 -15.46 -61.20 -8.36
C ASN A 3 -15.63 -59.68 -8.60
N ARG A 4 -15.19 -59.12 -9.75
CA ARG A 4 -15.91 -58.90 -11.03
C ARG A 4 -17.06 -57.85 -10.93
N ILE A 5 -16.94 -56.66 -11.54
CA ILE A 5 -17.10 -56.36 -13.01
C ILE A 5 -18.57 -56.65 -13.42
N THR A 6 -19.42 -55.74 -13.95
CA THR A 6 -19.35 -55.09 -15.28
C THR A 6 -20.61 -54.21 -15.58
N ARG A 7 -20.45 -53.20 -16.47
CA ARG A 7 -21.34 -52.76 -17.61
C ARG A 7 -22.61 -51.92 -17.28
N LEU A 8 -23.13 -51.01 -18.12
CA LEU A 8 -23.01 -50.59 -19.55
C LEU A 8 -23.76 -49.22 -19.65
N LEU A 9 -23.19 -48.10 -20.13
CA LEU A 9 -23.27 -47.53 -21.50
C LEU A 9 -24.66 -47.55 -22.20
N ALA A 10 -25.18 -46.35 -22.52
CA ALA A 10 -25.61 -45.88 -23.86
C ALA A 10 -27.00 -45.18 -24.02
N VAL A 11 -26.94 -43.92 -24.48
CA VAL A 11 -27.61 -43.33 -25.67
C VAL A 11 -29.15 -43.11 -25.69
N MET A 12 -29.52 -41.82 -25.64
CA MET A 12 -30.33 -41.03 -26.61
C MET A 12 -31.67 -41.57 -27.15
N LEU A 13 -32.79 -40.85 -26.92
CA LEU A 13 -33.60 -40.11 -27.92
C LEU A 13 -34.88 -39.51 -27.27
N GLY A 14 -35.28 -38.31 -27.71
CA GLY A 14 -36.39 -37.55 -27.15
C GLY A 14 -37.81 -37.94 -27.60
N PHE A 15 -38.80 -37.26 -27.03
CA PHE A 15 -40.06 -36.96 -27.69
C PHE A 15 -40.70 -35.70 -27.06
N VAL A 16 -41.07 -34.77 -27.94
CA VAL A 16 -41.83 -33.55 -27.67
C VAL A 16 -43.30 -33.90 -27.42
N LEU A 17 -43.96 -33.22 -26.48
CA LEU A 17 -45.41 -32.97 -26.57
C LEU A 17 -45.78 -31.69 -25.80
N VAL A 18 -46.20 -30.69 -26.57
CA VAL A 18 -46.86 -29.46 -26.16
C VAL A 18 -48.34 -29.78 -25.89
N VAL A 19 -48.88 -29.40 -24.73
CA VAL A 19 -50.29 -29.00 -24.61
C VAL A 19 -50.40 -27.84 -23.61
N SER A 20 -50.99 -26.77 -24.11
CA SER A 20 -51.43 -25.53 -23.46
C SER A 20 -52.43 -25.74 -22.32
N ALA A 21 -52.35 -24.89 -21.29
CA ALA A 21 -53.53 -24.48 -20.52
C ALA A 21 -53.41 -23.00 -20.13
N CYS A 22 -54.40 -22.22 -20.58
CA CYS A 22 -54.66 -20.83 -20.22
C CYS A 22 -55.42 -20.73 -18.88
N GLY A 23 -55.33 -19.55 -18.25
CA GLY A 23 -56.20 -19.07 -17.16
C GLY A 23 -55.45 -19.03 -15.82
N SER A 24 -55.42 -17.94 -15.06
CA SER A 24 -56.27 -16.73 -15.02
C SER A 24 -55.62 -15.72 -14.03
N ASP A 25 -55.84 -14.42 -14.27
CA ASP A 25 -55.94 -13.28 -13.32
C ASP A 25 -54.88 -13.13 -12.19
N SER A 26 -54.36 -11.97 -11.82
CA SER A 26 -54.60 -10.55 -12.13
C SER A 26 -53.55 -9.77 -11.30
N ASP A 27 -53.05 -8.67 -11.86
CA ASP A 27 -52.54 -7.45 -11.21
C ASP A 27 -51.68 -7.55 -9.92
N ASP A 28 -50.39 -7.24 -10.04
CA ASP A 28 -49.84 -6.00 -9.48
C ASP A 28 -48.36 -5.83 -9.87
N ALA A 29 -48.08 -4.71 -10.54
CA ALA A 29 -46.77 -4.32 -11.03
C ALA A 29 -45.84 -3.84 -9.89
N ALA A 30 -44.62 -4.37 -9.85
CA ALA A 30 -43.50 -3.83 -9.08
C ALA A 30 -42.47 -3.19 -10.03
N PRO A 31 -41.90 -2.02 -9.73
CA PRO A 31 -40.97 -1.35 -10.64
C PRO A 31 -39.62 -2.09 -10.67
N ALA A 32 -39.06 -2.12 -11.89
CA ALA A 32 -37.86 -2.84 -12.29
C ALA A 32 -36.59 -2.34 -11.60
N ALA A 33 -35.74 -3.28 -11.21
CA ALA A 33 -34.35 -3.04 -10.83
C ALA A 33 -33.51 -2.83 -12.11
N THR A 34 -32.84 -1.69 -12.23
CA THR A 34 -31.86 -1.42 -13.28
C THR A 34 -30.46 -1.77 -12.78
N THR A 35 -30.01 -2.97 -13.10
CA THR A 35 -28.59 -3.33 -13.12
C THR A 35 -28.32 -3.98 -14.47
N ALA A 36 -27.78 -3.20 -15.42
CA ALA A 36 -27.26 -3.72 -16.67
C ALA A 36 -25.78 -4.06 -16.49
N ALA A 37 -25.47 -5.36 -16.35
CA ALA A 37 -24.16 -5.90 -16.64
C ALA A 37 -24.03 -6.07 -18.16
N PRO A 38 -22.89 -5.74 -18.80
CA PRO A 38 -22.74 -5.96 -20.23
C PRO A 38 -22.46 -7.45 -20.47
N ALA A 39 -23.41 -8.15 -21.09
CA ALA A 39 -23.20 -9.47 -21.66
C ALA A 39 -22.96 -9.35 -23.17
N ALA A 40 -21.94 -10.07 -23.61
CA ALA A 40 -21.45 -10.21 -24.96
C ALA A 40 -22.57 -10.44 -26.00
N ALA A 41 -22.47 -9.74 -27.14
CA ALA A 41 -23.19 -10.07 -28.35
C ALA A 41 -22.21 -10.64 -29.37
N GLU A 42 -22.37 -11.93 -29.65
CA GLU A 42 -21.81 -12.63 -30.82
C GLU A 42 -22.44 -12.05 -32.09
N ALA A 43 -21.61 -11.65 -33.04
CA ALA A 43 -22.00 -11.42 -34.42
C ALA A 43 -21.01 -12.18 -35.32
N GLU A 44 -21.53 -13.20 -36.00
CA GLU A 44 -20.84 -13.97 -37.04
C GLU A 44 -20.48 -13.06 -38.22
N ALA A 45 -19.22 -13.07 -38.65
CA ALA A 45 -18.79 -12.56 -39.94
C ALA A 45 -17.75 -13.52 -40.55
N GLU A 46 -17.85 -13.64 -41.87
CA GLU A 46 -17.32 -14.69 -42.73
C GLU A 46 -15.80 -14.91 -42.69
N ALA A 47 -15.41 -16.16 -42.96
CA ALA A 47 -14.04 -16.63 -43.01
C ALA A 47 -13.30 -16.19 -44.29
N GLU A 48 -12.21 -15.42 -44.12
CA GLU A 48 -11.11 -15.34 -45.08
C GLU A 48 -9.84 -16.02 -44.51
N ALA A 49 -9.10 -16.69 -45.40
CA ALA A 49 -7.92 -17.51 -45.14
C ALA A 49 -6.73 -16.70 -44.58
N PRO A 50 -5.78 -17.34 -43.85
CA PRO A 50 -4.83 -16.63 -43.02
C PRO A 50 -3.71 -16.00 -43.86
N ALA A 51 -3.57 -14.67 -43.74
CA ALA A 51 -2.34 -13.98 -44.10
C ALA A 51 -1.29 -14.18 -42.98
N THR A 52 -0.09 -14.49 -43.42
CA THR A 52 1.13 -14.81 -42.66
C THR A 52 1.37 -13.88 -41.47
N THR A 53 1.34 -14.44 -40.26
CA THR A 53 1.69 -13.73 -39.02
C THR A 53 3.18 -13.36 -39.03
N ALA A 54 3.48 -12.07 -39.07
CA ALA A 54 4.80 -11.56 -38.76
C ALA A 54 5.09 -11.74 -37.26
N ALA A 55 6.32 -12.13 -36.94
CA ALA A 55 6.82 -12.27 -35.57
C ALA A 55 6.65 -10.98 -34.76
N PRO A 56 6.42 -11.06 -33.43
CA PRO A 56 6.31 -9.87 -32.60
C PRO A 56 7.64 -9.10 -32.65
N ALA A 57 7.54 -7.81 -32.99
CA ALA A 57 8.65 -6.88 -32.88
C ALA A 57 9.06 -6.79 -31.41
N ALA A 58 10.35 -6.97 -31.16
CA ALA A 58 10.94 -6.74 -29.86
C ALA A 58 10.65 -5.29 -29.43
N THR A 59 10.08 -5.13 -28.23
CA THR A 59 9.95 -3.82 -27.59
C THR A 59 11.36 -3.26 -27.41
N GLU A 60 11.67 -2.21 -28.16
CA GLU A 60 12.92 -1.46 -28.06
C GLU A 60 12.97 -0.78 -26.68
N ALA A 61 14.11 -0.86 -26.01
CA ALA A 61 14.35 -0.15 -24.76
C ALA A 61 14.15 1.36 -24.98
N PRO A 62 13.62 2.11 -23.98
CA PRO A 62 13.41 3.55 -24.12
C PRO A 62 14.72 4.24 -24.50
N ALA A 63 14.64 5.16 -25.46
CA ALA A 63 15.79 5.94 -25.91
C ALA A 63 16.30 6.83 -24.76
N PRO A 64 17.62 6.89 -24.50
CA PRO A 64 18.17 7.76 -23.48
C PRO A 64 17.92 9.25 -23.83
N PRO A 65 17.79 10.13 -22.82
CA PRO A 65 17.60 11.57 -23.02
C PRO A 65 18.74 12.21 -23.84
N GLU A 66 18.46 13.32 -24.54
CA GLU A 66 19.43 13.95 -25.46
C GLU A 66 20.68 14.51 -24.76
N GLU A 67 20.59 14.84 -23.47
CA GLU A 67 21.73 15.15 -22.60
C GLU A 67 21.63 14.41 -21.24
N PRO A 68 22.75 13.93 -20.69
CA PRO A 68 22.75 13.21 -19.42
C PRO A 68 22.41 14.13 -18.24
N VAL A 69 21.47 13.70 -17.40
CA VAL A 69 21.09 14.40 -16.16
C VAL A 69 22.26 14.38 -15.18
N ASN A 70 22.62 15.54 -14.62
CA ASN A 70 23.56 15.63 -13.50
C ASN A 70 22.80 15.49 -12.18
N VAL A 71 23.17 14.51 -11.38
CA VAL A 71 22.47 14.17 -10.13
C VAL A 71 23.46 14.15 -8.97
N GLY A 72 23.15 14.93 -7.95
CA GLY A 72 23.87 14.94 -6.67
C GLY A 72 23.08 14.23 -5.59
N LEU A 73 23.71 13.35 -4.81
CA LEU A 73 23.10 12.69 -3.66
C LEU A 73 23.84 13.08 -2.37
N VAL A 74 23.10 13.46 -1.33
CA VAL A 74 23.68 13.82 -0.02
C VAL A 74 23.07 12.93 1.06
N PHE A 75 23.92 12.21 1.79
CA PHE A 75 23.52 11.40 2.94
C PHE A 75 23.27 12.28 4.17
N ASP A 76 22.34 11.92 5.05
CA ASP A 76 22.06 12.71 6.26
C ASP A 76 22.95 12.33 7.46
N ILE A 77 23.24 11.04 7.58
CA ILE A 77 24.07 10.39 8.60
C ILE A 77 24.98 9.38 7.91
N GLY A 78 26.27 9.43 8.25
CA GLY A 78 27.25 8.49 7.72
C GLY A 78 27.41 8.63 6.20
N GLY A 79 27.35 7.53 5.49
CA GLY A 79 27.46 7.46 4.04
C GLY A 79 27.31 6.02 3.59
N ARG A 80 27.91 5.69 2.43
CA ARG A 80 27.93 4.33 1.89
C ARG A 80 28.60 3.32 2.85
N GLY A 81 28.25 2.06 2.70
CA GLY A 81 28.78 0.93 3.46
C GLY A 81 27.91 0.49 4.64
N ASP A 82 26.68 0.99 4.74
CA ASP A 82 25.71 0.55 5.76
C ASP A 82 24.95 -0.72 5.35
N GLY A 83 25.08 -1.17 4.09
CA GLY A 83 24.42 -2.33 3.50
C GLY A 83 22.90 -2.30 3.63
N SER A 84 22.32 -1.10 3.79
CA SER A 84 20.93 -0.89 4.18
C SER A 84 20.40 0.38 3.52
N PHE A 85 20.22 1.47 4.27
CA PHE A 85 19.49 2.65 3.85
C PHE A 85 20.25 3.48 2.81
N ASN A 86 21.48 3.87 3.14
CA ASN A 86 22.32 4.70 2.29
C ASN A 86 22.76 3.96 1.03
N ASP A 87 23.17 2.70 1.18
CA ASP A 87 23.59 1.88 0.03
C ASP A 87 22.43 1.57 -0.93
N MET A 88 21.20 1.43 -0.43
CA MET A 88 20.03 1.25 -1.29
C MET A 88 19.70 2.51 -2.09
N ALA A 89 19.75 3.69 -1.47
CA ALA A 89 19.58 4.95 -2.21
C ALA A 89 20.68 5.14 -3.27
N TYR A 90 21.93 4.84 -2.92
CA TYR A 90 23.06 4.92 -3.85
C TYR A 90 22.97 3.88 -4.99
N ALA A 91 22.43 2.69 -4.73
CA ALA A 91 22.19 1.68 -5.77
C ALA A 91 21.22 2.20 -6.87
N GLY A 92 20.21 3.00 -6.49
CA GLY A 92 19.35 3.68 -7.46
C GLY A 92 20.09 4.71 -8.31
N LEU A 93 21.01 5.45 -7.69
CA LEU A 93 21.88 6.41 -8.37
C LEU A 93 22.81 5.71 -9.38
N GLU A 94 23.45 4.60 -8.99
CA GLU A 94 24.28 3.78 -9.88
C GLU A 94 23.48 3.15 -11.01
N LYS A 95 22.26 2.67 -10.72
CA LYS A 95 21.35 2.15 -11.74
C LYS A 95 21.01 3.22 -12.78
N ALA A 96 20.73 4.45 -12.34
CA ALA A 96 20.46 5.57 -13.25
C ALA A 96 21.70 5.93 -14.09
N ALA A 97 22.90 5.90 -13.53
CA ALA A 97 24.13 6.10 -14.31
C ALA A 97 24.30 5.02 -15.39
N ASN A 98 24.04 3.75 -15.05
CA ASN A 98 24.21 2.62 -15.96
C ASN A 98 23.14 2.55 -17.06
N GLU A 99 21.88 2.82 -16.73
CA GLU A 99 20.75 2.62 -17.65
C GLU A 99 20.32 3.92 -18.37
N LEU A 100 20.43 5.08 -17.71
CA LEU A 100 20.00 6.38 -18.25
C LEU A 100 21.18 7.25 -18.71
N GLY A 101 22.42 6.86 -18.37
CA GLY A 101 23.61 7.64 -18.65
C GLY A 101 23.78 8.87 -17.76
N ALA A 102 23.11 8.92 -16.60
CA ALA A 102 23.19 10.04 -15.66
C ALA A 102 24.63 10.27 -15.16
N ASN A 103 25.03 11.53 -15.01
CA ASN A 103 26.27 11.90 -14.33
C ASN A 103 25.98 12.00 -12.83
N ILE A 104 26.67 11.19 -12.03
CA ILE A 104 26.36 11.07 -10.60
C ILE A 104 27.47 11.63 -9.72
N SER A 105 27.07 12.23 -8.60
CA SER A 105 27.96 12.66 -7.52
C SER A 105 27.32 12.39 -6.16
N ASP A 106 28.12 12.06 -5.15
CA ASP A 106 27.63 11.83 -3.78
C ASP A 106 28.48 12.58 -2.74
N ALA A 107 27.86 12.94 -1.62
CA ALA A 107 28.55 13.52 -0.47
C ALA A 107 28.00 13.02 0.87
N SER A 108 28.91 12.86 1.82
CA SER A 108 28.63 12.49 3.20
C SER A 108 28.84 13.70 4.12
N PRO A 109 28.00 13.90 5.15
CA PRO A 109 28.15 14.99 6.08
C PRO A 109 29.29 14.72 7.07
N ASN A 110 29.69 15.75 7.80
CA ASN A 110 30.56 15.59 8.95
C ASN A 110 29.82 14.83 10.08
N SER A 111 30.56 14.37 11.09
CA SER A 111 30.01 13.48 12.13
C SER A 111 28.84 14.08 12.93
N ASP A 112 28.78 15.41 13.09
CA ASP A 112 27.67 16.09 13.77
C ASP A 112 26.57 16.57 12.81
N GLY A 113 26.73 16.32 11.50
CA GLY A 113 25.78 16.71 10.45
C GLY A 113 25.63 18.21 10.24
N SER A 114 26.48 19.04 10.85
CA SER A 114 26.33 20.50 10.80
C SER A 114 26.51 21.09 9.40
N ASN A 115 27.21 20.37 8.50
CA ASN A 115 27.48 20.80 7.14
C ASN A 115 26.41 20.36 6.11
N ARG A 116 25.34 19.66 6.52
CA ARG A 116 24.24 19.23 5.62
C ARG A 116 23.70 20.37 4.73
N PRO A 117 23.40 21.58 5.25
CA PRO A 117 22.91 22.68 4.41
C PRO A 117 23.95 23.20 3.41
N GLU A 118 25.24 23.13 3.74
CA GLU A 118 26.32 23.53 2.83
C GLU A 118 26.47 22.52 1.69
N LEU A 119 26.39 21.23 2.00
CA LEU A 119 26.43 20.15 1.00
C LEU A 119 25.25 20.21 0.02
N LEU A 120 24.03 20.49 0.50
CA LEU A 120 22.88 20.67 -0.39
C LEU A 120 23.09 21.82 -1.39
N ARG A 121 23.62 22.97 -0.93
CA ARG A 121 23.92 24.12 -1.81
C ARG A 121 25.00 23.79 -2.83
N LEU A 122 26.08 23.15 -2.39
CA LEU A 122 27.17 22.73 -3.27
C LEU A 122 26.67 21.77 -4.35
N MET A 123 25.79 20.82 -4.00
CA MET A 123 25.18 19.92 -4.97
C MET A 123 24.24 20.65 -5.92
N ALA A 124 23.45 21.60 -5.43
CA ALA A 124 22.51 22.37 -6.24
C ALA A 124 23.20 23.29 -7.27
N GLU A 125 24.42 23.76 -6.97
CA GLU A 125 25.23 24.53 -7.92
C GLU A 125 25.76 23.71 -9.10
N ALA A 126 25.88 22.39 -8.93
CA ALA A 126 26.57 21.50 -9.87
C ALA A 126 25.67 20.46 -10.55
N ASN A 127 24.41 20.32 -10.12
CA ASN A 127 23.51 19.26 -10.55
C ASN A 127 22.12 19.80 -10.89
N ASP A 128 21.44 19.10 -11.82
CA ASP A 128 20.06 19.38 -12.24
C ASP A 128 19.03 18.87 -11.21
N LEU A 129 19.40 17.79 -10.52
CA LEU A 129 18.62 17.15 -9.44
C LEU A 129 19.51 16.89 -8.22
N VAL A 130 19.03 17.25 -7.03
CA VAL A 130 19.70 16.95 -5.76
C VAL A 130 18.82 16.08 -4.87
N ILE A 131 19.34 14.93 -4.43
CA ILE A 131 18.64 13.96 -3.59
C ILE A 131 19.22 14.00 -2.18
N GLY A 132 18.39 14.37 -1.19
CA GLY A 132 18.73 14.25 0.23
C GLY A 132 18.21 12.91 0.79
N VAL A 133 19.09 12.11 1.38
CA VAL A 133 18.75 10.80 1.92
C VAL A 133 18.52 10.92 3.42
N GLY A 134 17.25 11.03 3.82
CA GLY A 134 16.82 11.08 5.22
C GLY A 134 16.16 12.40 5.65
N TRP A 135 15.26 12.29 6.64
CA TRP A 135 14.40 13.38 7.13
C TRP A 135 15.16 14.54 7.79
N LEU A 136 16.43 14.31 8.20
CA LEU A 136 17.27 15.35 8.79
C LEU A 136 17.61 16.49 7.81
N PHE A 137 17.22 16.36 6.54
CA PHE A 137 17.25 17.43 5.55
C PHE A 137 15.99 18.29 5.50
N ASP A 138 14.85 17.93 6.10
CA ASP A 138 13.56 18.63 5.93
C ASP A 138 13.68 20.16 5.98
N THR A 139 14.27 20.69 7.05
CA THR A 139 14.43 22.13 7.24
C THR A 139 15.45 22.73 6.26
N ALA A 140 16.60 22.08 6.10
CA ALA A 140 17.68 22.60 5.25
C ALA A 140 17.30 22.57 3.76
N MET A 141 16.61 21.53 3.31
CA MET A 141 16.15 21.40 1.93
C MET A 141 15.01 22.37 1.63
N ALA A 142 14.09 22.61 2.57
CA ALA A 142 13.08 23.65 2.40
C ALA A 142 13.71 25.04 2.18
N GLU A 143 14.81 25.35 2.89
CA GLU A 143 15.56 26.60 2.69
C GLU A 143 16.29 26.62 1.35
N VAL A 144 17.05 25.58 1.03
CA VAL A 144 17.88 25.52 -0.19
C VAL A 144 17.02 25.43 -1.46
N ALA A 145 15.88 24.75 -1.44
CA ALA A 145 14.97 24.67 -2.57
C ALA A 145 14.44 26.04 -3.01
N VAL A 146 14.28 26.97 -2.06
CA VAL A 146 13.88 28.37 -2.35
C VAL A 146 15.05 29.17 -2.94
N GLU A 147 16.28 28.89 -2.51
CA GLU A 147 17.49 29.55 -2.99
C GLU A 147 17.84 29.14 -4.44
N TYR A 148 17.51 27.90 -4.83
CA TYR A 148 17.80 27.31 -6.14
C TYR A 148 16.51 26.87 -6.86
N PRO A 149 15.67 27.81 -7.34
CA PRO A 149 14.36 27.49 -7.93
C PRO A 149 14.43 26.76 -9.27
N ASP A 150 15.58 26.80 -9.94
CA ASP A 150 15.83 26.12 -11.22
C ASP A 150 16.40 24.70 -11.04
N THR A 151 16.75 24.32 -9.80
CA THR A 151 17.20 22.97 -9.45
C THR A 151 16.04 22.20 -8.83
N ASN A 152 15.84 20.96 -9.27
CA ASN A 152 14.88 20.06 -8.63
C ASN A 152 15.54 19.33 -7.46
N PHE A 153 14.75 19.01 -6.44
CA PHE A 153 15.19 18.28 -5.26
C PHE A 153 14.31 17.07 -5.03
N ALA A 154 14.88 16.01 -4.49
CA ALA A 154 14.14 14.92 -3.91
C ALA A 154 14.60 14.67 -2.46
N ILE A 155 13.68 14.30 -1.58
CA ILE A 155 14.00 13.89 -0.21
C ILE A 155 13.45 12.51 0.05
N ILE A 156 14.29 11.61 0.54
CA ILE A 156 13.89 10.28 1.01
C ILE A 156 13.55 10.39 2.49
N ASP A 157 12.42 9.82 2.89
CA ASP A 157 11.96 9.76 4.29
C ASP A 157 11.68 11.10 4.98
N GLY A 158 11.79 12.19 4.24
CA GLY A 158 11.43 13.53 4.68
C GLY A 158 10.25 14.09 3.93
N PHE A 159 9.72 15.20 4.42
CA PHE A 159 8.63 15.92 3.77
C PHE A 159 8.93 17.40 3.67
N VAL A 160 8.93 17.90 2.43
CA VAL A 160 9.14 19.31 2.11
C VAL A 160 8.05 19.78 1.15
N ASP A 161 7.25 20.75 1.59
CA ASP A 161 6.21 21.39 0.78
C ASP A 161 6.81 22.56 -0.02
N ALA A 162 7.36 22.24 -1.20
CA ALA A 162 7.96 23.21 -2.11
C ALA A 162 7.78 22.79 -3.59
N PRO A 163 7.67 23.76 -4.52
CA PRO A 163 7.27 23.48 -5.91
C PRO A 163 8.30 22.70 -6.73
N ASN A 164 9.56 22.68 -6.30
CA ASN A 164 10.68 21.96 -6.93
C ASN A 164 11.19 20.80 -6.06
N VAL A 165 10.38 20.30 -5.11
CA VAL A 165 10.78 19.21 -4.21
C VAL A 165 9.84 18.02 -4.29
N ALA A 166 10.37 16.84 -4.59
CA ALA A 166 9.69 15.55 -4.49
C ALA A 166 9.98 14.90 -3.12
N SER A 167 8.95 14.60 -2.34
CA SER A 167 9.09 13.90 -1.04
C SER A 167 8.77 12.41 -1.23
N LEU A 168 9.80 11.57 -1.22
CA LEU A 168 9.72 10.12 -1.43
C LEU A 168 9.50 9.44 -0.06
N LEU A 169 8.24 9.11 0.23
CA LEU A 169 7.79 8.57 1.50
C LEU A 169 7.44 7.09 1.38
N TYR A 170 7.56 6.35 2.48
CA TYR A 170 7.31 4.91 2.49
C TYR A 170 6.27 4.52 3.53
N ALA A 171 5.57 3.43 3.26
CA ALA A 171 4.67 2.78 4.21
C ALA A 171 5.40 1.63 4.91
N GLU A 172 6.42 1.94 5.71
CA GLU A 172 7.32 0.93 6.27
C GLU A 172 6.60 -0.06 7.18
N HIS A 173 5.61 0.43 7.92
CA HIS A 173 4.71 -0.41 8.71
C HIS A 173 4.07 -1.55 7.89
N GLU A 174 3.68 -1.33 6.63
CA GLU A 174 3.10 -2.38 5.78
C GLU A 174 4.12 -3.47 5.43
N GLY A 175 5.35 -3.12 5.09
CA GLY A 175 6.43 -4.08 4.85
C GLY A 175 6.83 -4.82 6.13
N SER A 176 6.94 -4.09 7.25
CA SER A 176 7.22 -4.65 8.56
C SER A 176 6.13 -5.63 9.02
N PHE A 177 4.87 -5.39 8.66
CA PHE A 177 3.79 -6.33 8.91
C PHE A 177 4.01 -7.68 8.24
N LEU A 178 4.52 -7.72 7.00
CA LEU A 178 4.80 -8.97 6.32
C LEU A 178 5.96 -9.75 6.97
N VAL A 179 7.06 -9.07 7.33
CA VAL A 179 8.17 -9.77 8.01
C VAL A 179 7.83 -10.14 9.46
N GLY A 180 6.95 -9.39 10.11
CA GLY A 180 6.38 -9.76 11.41
C GLY A 180 5.49 -11.00 11.32
N ALA A 181 4.65 -11.06 10.28
CA ALA A 181 3.85 -12.24 9.99
C ALA A 181 4.74 -13.47 9.74
N ALA A 182 5.82 -13.31 8.97
CA ALA A 182 6.82 -14.35 8.75
C ALA A 182 7.47 -14.81 10.05
N ALA A 183 7.90 -13.87 10.91
CA ALA A 183 8.48 -14.19 12.22
C ALA A 183 7.49 -14.96 13.11
N GLY A 184 6.22 -14.53 13.17
CA GLY A 184 5.18 -15.23 13.94
C GLY A 184 4.88 -16.65 13.43
N MET A 185 4.95 -16.87 12.11
CA MET A 185 4.79 -18.21 11.51
C MET A 185 6.00 -19.12 11.73
N LYS A 186 7.19 -18.55 11.89
CA LYS A 186 8.47 -19.29 11.92
C LYS A 186 9.03 -19.50 13.33
N THR A 187 8.65 -18.69 14.31
CA THR A 187 9.13 -18.84 15.68
C THR A 187 8.75 -20.20 16.25
N GLY A 188 9.72 -20.86 16.89
CA GLY A 188 9.51 -22.04 17.73
C GLY A 188 9.51 -21.71 19.23
N ALA A 189 10.00 -20.53 19.62
CA ALA A 189 10.12 -20.10 21.01
C ALA A 189 8.95 -19.23 21.52
N ASN A 190 8.17 -18.62 20.62
CA ASN A 190 7.15 -17.60 20.94
C ASN A 190 7.71 -16.36 21.65
N VAL A 191 9.01 -16.13 21.52
CA VAL A 191 9.67 -14.88 21.93
C VAL A 191 10.43 -14.38 20.71
N ILE A 192 10.17 -13.16 20.31
CA ILE A 192 10.70 -12.54 19.10
C ILE A 192 11.24 -11.17 19.49
N GLY A 193 12.31 -10.69 18.86
CA GLY A 193 12.90 -9.38 19.12
C GLY A 193 12.68 -8.37 18.00
N PHE A 194 12.63 -7.10 18.36
CA PHE A 194 12.75 -5.95 17.47
C PHE A 194 13.83 -5.01 18.03
N ILE A 195 14.78 -4.61 17.18
CA ILE A 195 15.83 -3.65 17.52
C ILE A 195 15.73 -2.46 16.56
N GLY A 196 15.31 -1.31 17.08
CA GLY A 196 15.32 -0.05 16.34
C GLY A 196 16.65 0.70 16.53
N GLY A 197 17.12 1.41 15.51
CA GLY A 197 18.32 2.24 15.63
C GLY A 197 18.13 3.36 16.65
N VAL A 198 17.19 4.26 16.36
CA VAL A 198 16.88 5.42 17.21
C VAL A 198 15.37 5.47 17.45
N ASN A 199 14.93 5.73 18.67
CA ASN A 199 13.51 5.80 19.00
C ASN A 199 12.88 7.14 18.58
N PHE A 200 12.28 7.16 17.39
CA PHE A 200 11.51 8.30 16.90
C PHE A 200 10.42 7.83 15.92
N PRO A 201 9.45 8.69 15.56
CA PRO A 201 8.23 8.26 14.88
C PRO A 201 8.41 7.40 13.64
N LEU A 202 9.45 7.62 12.83
CA LEU A 202 9.71 6.82 11.64
C LEU A 202 10.05 5.37 12.00
N ILE A 203 10.99 5.13 12.92
CA ILE A 203 11.37 3.77 13.35
C ILE A 203 10.21 3.10 14.11
N ASN A 204 9.38 3.88 14.78
CA ASN A 204 8.20 3.37 15.49
C ASN A 204 7.16 2.77 14.54
N LYS A 205 7.10 3.21 13.26
CA LYS A 205 6.26 2.55 12.24
C LYS A 205 6.71 1.13 11.94
N PHE A 206 8.02 0.90 11.90
CA PHE A 206 8.58 -0.43 11.72
C PHE A 206 8.22 -1.36 12.88
N GLU A 207 8.36 -0.87 14.14
CA GLU A 207 7.95 -1.62 15.33
C GLU A 207 6.45 -1.95 15.28
N ALA A 208 5.60 -0.95 15.00
CA ALA A 208 4.15 -1.09 14.97
C ALA A 208 3.70 -2.14 13.94
N GLY A 209 4.19 -2.03 12.71
CA GLY A 209 3.92 -2.99 11.65
C GLY A 209 4.38 -4.39 12.02
N PHE A 210 5.62 -4.53 12.50
CA PHE A 210 6.20 -5.81 12.90
C PHE A 210 5.38 -6.51 13.99
N ALA A 211 5.10 -5.80 15.09
CA ALA A 211 4.31 -6.35 16.19
C ALA A 211 2.89 -6.74 15.76
N ALA A 212 2.27 -5.95 14.88
CA ALA A 212 0.97 -6.27 14.32
C ALA A 212 1.00 -7.52 13.42
N GLY A 213 2.06 -7.70 12.63
CA GLY A 213 2.29 -8.88 11.81
C GLY A 213 2.47 -10.14 12.65
N VAL A 214 3.31 -10.06 13.69
CA VAL A 214 3.51 -11.17 14.65
C VAL A 214 2.18 -11.56 15.29
N ALA A 215 1.43 -10.59 15.83
CA ALA A 215 0.15 -10.86 16.48
C ALA A 215 -0.92 -11.44 15.52
N GLN A 216 -0.83 -11.12 14.23
CA GLN A 216 -1.75 -11.62 13.21
C GLN A 216 -1.59 -13.12 12.96
N THR A 217 -0.35 -13.64 13.03
CA THR A 217 -0.04 -15.04 12.70
C THR A 217 0.21 -15.89 13.95
N ASN A 218 0.65 -15.26 15.03
CA ASN A 218 0.93 -15.90 16.31
C ASN A 218 0.58 -14.96 17.49
N PRO A 219 -0.69 -14.95 17.94
CA PRO A 219 -1.14 -14.08 19.03
C PRO A 219 -0.57 -14.45 20.41
N ASP A 220 0.05 -15.62 20.55
CA ASP A 220 0.68 -16.08 21.79
C ASP A 220 2.16 -15.66 21.89
N ALA A 221 2.75 -15.16 20.80
CA ALA A 221 4.13 -14.69 20.78
C ALA A 221 4.30 -13.36 21.53
N THR A 222 5.45 -13.21 22.20
CA THR A 222 5.87 -11.97 22.86
C THR A 222 6.96 -11.28 22.04
N VAL A 223 6.79 -9.98 21.78
CA VAL A 223 7.80 -9.15 21.09
C VAL A 223 8.60 -8.36 22.14
N LEU A 224 9.91 -8.61 22.20
CA LEU A 224 10.88 -7.81 22.94
C LEU A 224 11.29 -6.62 22.06
N VAL A 225 11.25 -5.42 22.61
CA VAL A 225 11.56 -4.18 21.88
C VAL A 225 12.68 -3.47 22.60
N GLU A 226 13.73 -3.11 21.87
CA GLU A 226 14.80 -2.23 22.35
C GLU A 226 15.23 -1.27 21.24
N TYR A 227 15.68 -0.09 21.65
CA TYR A 227 16.27 0.90 20.76
C TYR A 227 17.72 1.15 21.15
N VAL A 228 18.60 1.33 20.16
CA VAL A 228 20.04 1.50 20.42
C VAL A 228 20.31 2.86 21.07
N THR A 229 19.63 3.91 20.60
CA THR A 229 19.71 5.27 21.17
C THR A 229 18.35 5.99 21.13
N GLU A 230 18.32 7.17 21.73
CA GLU A 230 17.18 8.09 21.80
C GLU A 230 17.62 9.47 21.29
N PRO A 231 16.74 10.27 20.64
CA PRO A 231 17.07 11.64 20.26
C PRO A 231 17.56 12.47 21.46
N PRO A 232 18.57 13.35 21.28
CA PRO A 232 19.18 13.76 20.01
C PRO A 232 20.37 12.90 19.55
N ASP A 233 20.61 11.74 20.15
CA ASP A 233 21.70 10.82 19.76
C ASP A 233 21.25 9.91 18.60
N PHE A 234 21.83 10.12 17.42
CA PHE A 234 21.55 9.34 16.21
C PHE A 234 22.63 8.30 15.88
N ASP A 235 23.60 8.08 16.78
CA ASP A 235 24.65 7.06 16.60
C ASP A 235 24.06 5.63 16.57
N GLY A 236 22.80 5.45 16.98
CA GLY A 236 22.08 4.18 16.92
C GLY A 236 21.99 3.55 15.53
N PHE A 237 22.23 4.30 14.46
CA PHE A 237 22.31 3.77 13.09
C PHE A 237 23.72 3.32 12.65
N ASN A 238 24.75 3.56 13.48
CA ASN A 238 26.14 3.25 13.15
C ASN A 238 26.93 2.72 14.37
N ALA A 239 26.31 1.83 15.14
CA ALA A 239 26.84 1.24 16.36
C ALA A 239 26.71 -0.30 16.38
N PRO A 240 27.34 -1.03 15.44
CA PRO A 240 27.20 -2.48 15.33
C PRO A 240 27.56 -3.24 16.62
N ASP A 241 28.55 -2.78 17.39
CA ASP A 241 28.89 -3.38 18.68
C ASP A 241 27.71 -3.35 19.67
N ARG A 242 26.97 -2.24 19.72
CA ARG A 242 25.77 -2.11 20.57
C ARG A 242 24.63 -2.98 20.07
N GLY A 243 24.39 -3.01 18.75
CA GLY A 243 23.40 -3.89 18.14
C GLY A 243 23.66 -5.37 18.46
N ARG A 244 24.92 -5.79 18.42
CA ARG A 244 25.36 -7.14 18.80
C ARG A 244 25.04 -7.45 20.27
N GLU A 245 25.38 -6.54 21.19
CA GLU A 245 25.13 -6.71 22.62
C GLU A 245 23.63 -6.83 22.96
N ILE A 246 22.80 -5.97 22.36
CA ILE A 246 21.34 -6.00 22.54
C ILE A 246 20.76 -7.32 22.00
N ALA A 247 21.16 -7.71 20.78
CA ALA A 247 20.68 -8.94 20.16
C ALA A 247 21.07 -10.19 20.96
N LEU A 248 22.32 -10.29 21.43
CA LEU A 248 22.74 -11.37 22.32
C LEU A 248 21.89 -11.43 23.59
N SER A 249 21.59 -10.28 24.21
CA SER A 249 20.72 -10.23 25.38
C SER A 249 19.29 -10.71 25.08
N MET A 250 18.74 -10.38 23.90
CA MET A 250 17.42 -10.87 23.48
C MET A 250 17.41 -12.39 23.24
N TYR A 251 18.43 -12.92 22.56
CA TYR A 251 18.55 -14.38 22.37
C TYR A 251 18.72 -15.11 23.71
N GLU A 252 19.49 -14.56 24.67
CA GLU A 252 19.60 -15.08 26.04
C GLU A 252 18.26 -15.04 26.81
N LYS A 253 17.40 -14.05 26.53
CA LYS A 253 16.02 -13.98 27.06
C LYS A 253 15.06 -14.93 26.35
N GLY A 254 15.52 -15.70 25.38
CA GLY A 254 14.78 -16.75 24.70
C GLY A 254 14.18 -16.34 23.36
N ALA A 255 14.50 -15.14 22.83
CA ALA A 255 14.12 -14.80 21.47
C ALA A 255 14.77 -15.78 20.48
N ASP A 256 14.07 -16.17 19.42
CA ASP A 256 14.63 -17.02 18.36
C ASP A 256 14.66 -16.35 16.98
N ILE A 257 13.99 -15.21 16.84
CA ILE A 257 13.98 -14.37 15.65
C ILE A 257 14.09 -12.90 16.09
N ILE A 258 15.01 -12.13 15.51
CA ILE A 258 15.14 -10.68 15.78
C ILE A 258 15.06 -9.89 14.48
N TYR A 259 14.14 -8.91 14.41
CA TYR A 259 14.09 -7.93 13.34
C TYR A 259 14.89 -6.67 13.71
N GLN A 260 15.82 -6.27 12.85
CA GLN A 260 16.60 -5.04 13.03
C GLN A 260 16.13 -3.95 12.05
N ALA A 261 15.83 -2.77 12.57
CA ALA A 261 15.55 -1.54 11.82
C ALA A 261 16.55 -0.45 12.24
N ALA A 262 17.85 -0.72 12.02
CA ALA A 262 18.95 0.00 12.65
C ALA A 262 20.12 0.34 11.72
N GLY A 263 19.92 0.34 10.39
CA GLY A 263 20.97 0.69 9.43
C GLY A 263 22.23 -0.16 9.61
N GLY A 264 23.42 0.49 9.61
CA GLY A 264 24.70 -0.19 9.79
C GLY A 264 24.86 -0.91 11.14
N THR A 265 24.10 -0.53 12.16
CA THR A 265 24.06 -1.29 13.44
C THR A 265 23.52 -2.71 13.24
N GLY A 266 22.70 -2.94 12.22
CA GLY A 266 22.13 -4.24 11.87
C GLY A 266 23.16 -5.35 11.64
N PHE A 267 24.35 -5.02 11.14
CA PHE A 267 25.44 -6.00 10.99
C PHE A 267 25.81 -6.69 12.30
N GLY A 268 25.75 -5.96 13.42
CA GLY A 268 25.98 -6.54 14.74
C GLY A 268 24.93 -7.58 15.14
N VAL A 269 23.68 -7.40 14.71
CA VAL A 269 22.58 -8.35 14.96
C VAL A 269 22.80 -9.65 14.20
N PHE A 270 23.33 -9.58 12.98
CA PHE A 270 23.67 -10.77 12.18
C PHE A 270 24.81 -11.57 12.80
N GLU A 271 25.87 -10.90 13.24
CA GLU A 271 26.97 -11.55 13.96
C GLU A 271 26.50 -12.15 15.30
N ALA A 272 25.55 -11.51 15.99
CA ALA A 272 24.95 -12.06 17.21
C ALA A 272 24.14 -13.34 16.93
N ALA A 273 23.36 -13.38 15.84
CA ALA A 273 22.58 -14.56 15.47
C ALA A 273 23.49 -15.77 15.18
N LYS A 274 24.57 -15.52 14.44
CA LYS A 274 25.62 -16.52 14.18
C LYS A 274 26.27 -16.99 15.48
N SER A 275 26.83 -16.08 16.26
CA SER A 275 27.56 -16.41 17.49
C SER A 275 26.68 -17.18 18.47
N HIS A 276 25.43 -16.73 18.68
CA HIS A 276 24.50 -17.41 19.58
C HIS A 276 24.14 -18.81 19.08
N THR A 277 23.95 -18.99 17.77
CA THR A 277 23.69 -20.32 17.22
C THR A 277 24.87 -21.26 17.41
N GLU A 278 26.09 -20.79 17.15
CA GLU A 278 27.31 -21.58 17.29
C GLU A 278 27.56 -21.96 18.76
N ASP A 279 27.36 -21.03 19.69
CA ASP A 279 27.60 -21.25 21.12
C ASP A 279 26.53 -22.12 21.79
N SER A 280 25.25 -21.91 21.45
CA SER A 280 24.13 -22.65 22.06
C SER A 280 23.80 -23.97 21.36
N GLY A 281 24.22 -24.13 20.10
CA GLY A 281 23.79 -25.22 19.22
C GLY A 281 22.34 -25.15 18.76
N SER A 282 21.63 -24.06 19.07
CA SER A 282 20.23 -23.83 18.67
C SER A 282 20.16 -22.70 17.65
N LYS A 283 19.61 -22.99 16.47
CA LYS A 283 19.50 -22.00 15.39
C LYS A 283 18.57 -20.87 15.79
N VAL A 284 19.09 -19.65 15.73
CA VAL A 284 18.31 -18.41 15.80
C VAL A 284 18.44 -17.62 14.51
N TRP A 285 17.53 -16.67 14.29
CA TRP A 285 17.42 -15.91 13.04
C TRP A 285 17.45 -14.41 13.29
N ALA A 286 17.97 -13.71 12.29
CA ALA A 286 17.79 -12.27 12.14
C ALA A 286 16.93 -11.97 10.90
N ILE A 287 16.22 -10.85 10.92
CA ILE A 287 15.52 -10.28 9.77
C ILE A 287 16.20 -8.95 9.44
N GLY A 288 16.57 -8.77 8.17
CA GLY A 288 17.17 -7.54 7.65
C GLY A 288 16.16 -6.45 7.30
N VAL A 289 16.66 -5.29 6.86
CA VAL A 289 15.85 -4.13 6.47
C VAL A 289 16.48 -3.37 5.30
N ASP A 290 15.65 -2.56 4.64
CA ASP A 290 15.93 -1.71 3.48
C ASP A 290 16.32 -2.50 2.23
N SER A 291 17.46 -3.18 2.31
CA SER A 291 18.03 -4.02 1.26
C SER A 291 17.67 -5.48 1.44
N ASP A 292 17.84 -6.26 0.37
CA ASP A 292 17.90 -7.71 0.49
C ASP A 292 19.27 -8.09 1.08
N GLN A 293 19.37 -7.98 2.40
CA GLN A 293 20.64 -8.08 3.10
C GLN A 293 21.26 -9.47 2.97
N TYR A 294 20.49 -10.51 2.61
CA TYR A 294 21.04 -11.81 2.24
C TYR A 294 22.07 -11.72 1.11
N ASN A 295 21.89 -10.81 0.15
CA ASN A 295 22.79 -10.61 -0.98
C ASN A 295 23.91 -9.60 -0.70
N VAL A 296 23.84 -8.89 0.43
CA VAL A 296 24.80 -7.83 0.81
C VAL A 296 25.81 -8.34 1.84
N VAL A 297 25.36 -9.16 2.78
CA VAL A 297 26.20 -9.63 3.90
C VAL A 297 27.24 -10.68 3.47
N ASP A 298 28.25 -10.86 4.33
CA ASP A 298 29.23 -11.93 4.21
C ASP A 298 28.57 -13.32 4.23
N ASP A 299 29.11 -14.26 3.45
CA ASP A 299 28.59 -15.62 3.33
C ASP A 299 28.46 -16.33 4.69
N SER A 300 29.30 -15.99 5.67
CA SER A 300 29.29 -16.63 6.99
C SER A 300 28.08 -16.27 7.85
N VAL A 301 27.32 -15.23 7.53
CA VAL A 301 26.08 -14.88 8.25
C VAL A 301 24.81 -15.17 7.47
N LYS A 302 24.88 -15.41 6.15
CA LYS A 302 23.70 -15.60 5.27
C LYS A 302 22.73 -16.66 5.76
N GLU A 303 23.23 -17.75 6.31
CA GLU A 303 22.38 -18.83 6.80
C GLU A 303 21.53 -18.44 8.03
N TYR A 304 21.81 -17.31 8.69
CA TYR A 304 21.06 -16.81 9.85
C TYR A 304 20.08 -15.69 9.49
N LEU A 305 19.99 -15.28 8.22
CA LEU A 305 19.04 -14.26 7.76
C LEU A 305 17.77 -14.96 7.25
N LEU A 306 16.66 -14.80 7.96
CA LEU A 306 15.38 -15.41 7.61
C LEU A 306 14.76 -14.76 6.35
N THR A 307 14.77 -13.43 6.33
CA THR A 307 14.26 -12.58 5.24
C THR A 307 14.76 -11.15 5.49
N SER A 308 14.43 -10.21 4.62
CA SER A 308 14.62 -8.77 4.86
C SER A 308 13.33 -8.03 4.54
N MET A 309 13.00 -7.02 5.34
CA MET A 309 11.95 -6.06 4.99
C MET A 309 12.52 -5.11 3.93
N MET A 310 11.96 -5.18 2.73
CA MET A 310 12.45 -4.41 1.59
C MET A 310 11.87 -3.00 1.62
N LYS A 311 12.74 -2.01 1.43
CA LYS A 311 12.39 -0.61 1.18
C LYS A 311 13.10 -0.21 -0.12
N ASN A 312 12.37 -0.24 -1.23
CA ASN A 312 12.94 -0.20 -2.58
C ASN A 312 13.31 1.24 -3.00
N MET A 313 14.24 1.84 -2.26
CA MET A 313 14.66 3.23 -2.50
C MET A 313 15.48 3.36 -3.78
N ASP A 314 16.16 2.30 -4.19
CA ASP A 314 16.81 2.21 -5.50
C ASP A 314 15.81 2.51 -6.63
N VAL A 315 14.60 1.96 -6.55
CA VAL A 315 13.51 2.21 -7.49
C VAL A 315 13.06 3.66 -7.42
N SER A 316 12.81 4.20 -6.22
CA SER A 316 12.37 5.60 -6.07
C SER A 316 13.39 6.62 -6.61
N VAL A 317 14.69 6.37 -6.37
CA VAL A 317 15.80 7.21 -6.81
C VAL A 317 15.94 7.12 -8.31
N PHE A 318 15.90 5.90 -8.86
CA PHE A 318 15.91 5.69 -10.30
C PHE A 318 14.74 6.41 -10.99
N ASP A 319 13.53 6.25 -10.47
CA ASP A 319 12.31 6.80 -11.05
C ASP A 319 12.30 8.34 -11.03
N VAL A 320 12.78 8.97 -9.96
CA VAL A 320 12.86 10.45 -9.90
C VAL A 320 13.93 11.01 -10.85
N ILE A 321 15.07 10.31 -11.01
CA ILE A 321 16.12 10.70 -11.97
C ILE A 321 15.61 10.53 -13.40
N LYS A 322 14.89 9.43 -13.66
CA LYS A 322 14.24 9.20 -14.96
C LYS A 322 13.23 10.30 -15.27
N ALA A 323 12.36 10.63 -14.31
CA ALA A 323 11.37 11.69 -14.49
C ALA A 323 12.02 13.06 -14.75
N GLN A 324 13.16 13.34 -14.11
CA GLN A 324 13.97 14.53 -14.40
C GLN A 324 14.45 14.54 -15.87
N GLY A 325 15.04 13.44 -16.35
CA GLY A 325 15.55 13.35 -17.73
C GLY A 325 14.46 13.34 -18.81
N GLU A 326 13.23 12.96 -18.44
CA GLU A 326 12.07 12.94 -19.34
C GLU A 326 11.22 14.23 -19.24
N ASP A 327 11.71 15.28 -18.57
CA ASP A 327 10.98 16.54 -18.32
C ASP A 327 9.59 16.32 -17.68
N SER A 328 9.45 15.27 -16.87
CA SER A 328 8.19 14.84 -16.26
C SER A 328 8.20 14.87 -14.71
N PHE A 329 9.28 15.40 -14.12
CA PHE A 329 9.43 15.57 -12.66
C PHE A 329 8.17 16.18 -12.01
N GLN A 330 7.73 15.59 -10.90
CA GLN A 330 6.59 16.05 -10.10
C GLN A 330 7.04 16.35 -8.68
N SER A 331 6.69 17.53 -8.17
CA SER A 331 6.86 17.88 -6.77
C SER A 331 5.71 17.37 -5.90
N GLY A 332 5.91 17.40 -4.58
CA GLY A 332 4.97 16.90 -3.59
C GLY A 332 5.30 15.47 -3.12
N ALA A 333 4.38 14.89 -2.35
CA ALA A 333 4.57 13.58 -1.75
C ALA A 333 4.29 12.44 -2.73
N VAL A 334 5.24 11.50 -2.83
CA VAL A 334 5.11 10.23 -3.53
C VAL A 334 5.19 9.12 -2.48
N MET A 335 4.15 8.30 -2.40
CA MET A 335 4.05 7.22 -1.41
C MET A 335 4.44 5.88 -2.03
N PHE A 336 5.38 5.19 -1.40
CA PHE A 336 5.89 3.87 -1.75
C PHE A 336 5.40 2.85 -0.70
N ASN A 337 4.52 1.93 -1.11
CA ASN A 337 3.81 1.02 -0.22
C ASN A 337 3.68 -0.38 -0.86
N LEU A 338 2.91 -1.30 -0.25
CA LEU A 338 2.77 -2.65 -0.81
C LEU A 338 2.04 -2.70 -2.17
N SER A 339 1.23 -1.69 -2.49
CA SER A 339 0.42 -1.67 -3.73
C SER A 339 1.23 -1.32 -4.97
N ASN A 340 2.35 -0.63 -4.81
CA ASN A 340 3.28 -0.25 -5.88
C ASN A 340 4.68 -0.85 -5.69
N ASP A 341 4.79 -1.89 -4.87
CA ASP A 341 6.05 -2.57 -4.55
C ASP A 341 7.13 -1.62 -4.00
N GLY A 342 6.74 -0.51 -3.39
CA GLY A 342 7.66 0.41 -2.72
C GLY A 342 8.27 -0.16 -1.43
N VAL A 343 7.54 -1.07 -0.79
CA VAL A 343 8.02 -1.91 0.31
C VAL A 343 7.64 -3.37 0.08
N GLY A 344 8.27 -4.29 0.82
CA GLY A 344 7.97 -5.72 0.70
C GLY A 344 8.82 -6.60 1.60
N TYR A 345 9.03 -7.84 1.18
CA TYR A 345 9.90 -8.79 1.85
C TYR A 345 10.77 -9.54 0.82
N ALA A 346 11.97 -9.95 1.23
CA ALA A 346 12.89 -10.72 0.39
C ALA A 346 12.66 -12.23 0.55
N THR A 347 12.79 -12.98 -0.56
CA THR A 347 12.76 -14.46 -0.55
C THR A 347 14.14 -15.09 -0.70
N SER A 348 15.19 -14.28 -0.84
CA SER A 348 16.58 -14.76 -0.91
C SER A 348 16.93 -15.64 0.29
N GLY A 349 17.73 -16.68 0.03
CA GLY A 349 18.01 -17.76 0.99
C GLY A 349 16.93 -18.86 1.04
N GLY A 350 15.72 -18.60 0.55
CA GLY A 350 14.64 -19.59 0.44
C GLY A 350 14.01 -20.01 1.77
N PHE A 351 14.31 -19.31 2.87
CA PHE A 351 13.84 -19.67 4.21
C PHE A 351 12.37 -19.31 4.48
N VAL A 352 11.77 -18.51 3.60
CA VAL A 352 10.34 -18.13 3.65
C VAL A 352 9.53 -18.68 2.47
N ASP A 353 10.14 -19.46 1.56
CA ASP A 353 9.47 -19.95 0.35
C ASP A 353 8.24 -20.82 0.66
N ASP A 354 8.28 -21.58 1.76
CA ASP A 354 7.20 -22.42 2.24
C ASP A 354 5.99 -21.64 2.78
N ILE A 355 6.18 -20.36 3.14
CA ILE A 355 5.12 -19.46 3.65
C ILE A 355 4.82 -18.28 2.71
N ALA A 356 5.52 -18.17 1.57
CA ALA A 356 5.37 -17.05 0.63
C ALA A 356 3.92 -16.86 0.17
N GLY A 357 3.19 -17.95 -0.08
CA GLY A 357 1.76 -17.87 -0.45
C GLY A 357 0.87 -17.27 0.64
N ASP A 358 1.18 -17.52 1.91
CA ASP A 358 0.44 -16.93 3.03
C ASP A 358 0.80 -15.45 3.22
N LEU A 359 2.08 -15.09 3.03
CA LEU A 359 2.54 -13.70 3.05
C LEU A 359 1.94 -12.89 1.90
N ASP A 360 1.85 -13.44 0.69
CA ASP A 360 1.23 -12.79 -0.47
C ASP A 360 -0.27 -12.59 -0.28
N SER A 361 -0.94 -13.54 0.39
CA SER A 361 -2.34 -13.41 0.79
C SER A 361 -2.55 -12.29 1.81
N LEU A 362 -1.62 -12.12 2.77
CA LEU A 362 -1.64 -11.00 3.71
C LEU A 362 -1.35 -9.68 3.00
N LYS A 363 -0.37 -9.63 2.09
CA LYS A 363 -0.08 -8.46 1.24
C LYS A 363 -1.33 -8.02 0.49
N ALA A 364 -2.03 -8.96 -0.16
CA ALA A 364 -3.26 -8.65 -0.91
C ALA A 364 -4.36 -8.03 -0.02
N LYS A 365 -4.47 -8.46 1.25
CA LYS A 365 -5.42 -7.89 2.21
C LYS A 365 -5.03 -6.50 2.71
N VAL A 366 -3.73 -6.24 2.85
CA VAL A 366 -3.24 -4.89 3.18
C VAL A 366 -3.50 -3.94 2.00
N VAL A 367 -3.13 -4.37 0.78
CA VAL A 367 -3.35 -3.61 -0.46
C VAL A 367 -4.82 -3.31 -0.71
N SER A 368 -5.73 -4.26 -0.43
CA SER A 368 -7.18 -4.02 -0.58
C SER A 368 -7.80 -3.21 0.57
N GLY A 369 -7.03 -2.89 1.62
CA GLY A 369 -7.51 -2.23 2.82
C GLY A 369 -8.38 -3.11 3.73
N ALA A 370 -8.46 -4.41 3.47
CA ALA A 370 -9.10 -5.38 4.37
C ALA A 370 -8.32 -5.55 5.68
N ILE A 371 -7.01 -5.30 5.66
CA ILE A 371 -6.17 -5.13 6.84
C ILE A 371 -5.59 -3.72 6.78
N SER A 372 -5.87 -2.89 7.78
CA SER A 372 -5.17 -1.62 7.99
C SER A 372 -4.09 -1.84 9.06
N VAL A 373 -2.85 -1.64 8.67
CA VAL A 373 -1.67 -1.83 9.51
C VAL A 373 -1.43 -0.56 10.35
N PRO A 374 -1.12 -0.67 11.66
CA PRO A 374 -0.89 0.49 12.49
C PRO A 374 0.48 1.13 12.22
N GLU A 375 0.56 2.44 12.42
CA GLU A 375 1.81 3.22 12.34
C GLU A 375 2.40 3.53 13.73
N VAL A 376 1.64 3.31 14.80
CA VAL A 376 2.03 3.64 16.17
C VAL A 376 2.15 2.36 17.01
N PRO A 377 3.28 2.17 17.72
CA PRO A 377 3.48 1.01 18.58
C PRO A 377 2.35 0.83 19.60
N GLY A 378 1.98 -0.44 19.83
CA GLY A 378 0.91 -0.83 20.76
C GLY A 378 -0.50 -0.79 20.16
N GLU A 379 -0.69 -0.21 18.97
CA GLU A 379 -1.94 -0.35 18.22
C GLU A 379 -2.02 -1.72 17.53
N ARG A 380 -3.23 -2.19 17.25
CA ARG A 380 -3.47 -3.46 16.56
C ARG A 380 -3.93 -3.21 15.14
N ALA A 381 -3.57 -4.09 14.22
CA ALA A 381 -4.12 -4.07 12.88
C ALA A 381 -5.65 -4.17 12.91
N VAL A 382 -6.30 -3.30 12.14
CA VAL A 382 -7.75 -3.31 11.98
C VAL A 382 -8.07 -4.28 10.84
N VAL A 383 -8.64 -5.44 11.20
CA VAL A 383 -9.08 -6.45 10.24
C VAL A 383 -10.56 -6.25 9.97
N LEU A 384 -10.90 -5.92 8.73
CA LEU A 384 -12.28 -5.78 8.29
C LEU A 384 -12.93 -7.16 8.08
N PRO A 385 -14.24 -7.32 8.36
CA PRO A 385 -14.93 -8.57 8.14
C PRO A 385 -15.09 -8.87 6.64
N ASP A 386 -14.80 -10.11 6.25
CA ASP A 386 -15.04 -10.60 4.90
C ASP A 386 -16.51 -11.06 4.74
N LEU A 387 -17.22 -10.46 3.78
CA LEU A 387 -18.61 -10.80 3.46
C LEU A 387 -18.74 -11.88 2.39
N GLY A 388 -17.66 -12.41 1.83
CA GLY A 388 -17.65 -13.60 0.97
C GLY A 388 -18.37 -13.42 -0.37
N GLY A 389 -18.24 -12.25 -0.99
CA GLY A 389 -18.92 -11.89 -2.23
C GLY A 389 -20.44 -11.74 -2.10
N ARG A 390 -20.97 -11.62 -0.87
CA ARG A 390 -22.42 -11.48 -0.65
C ARG A 390 -22.94 -10.22 -1.31
N VAL A 391 -24.09 -10.33 -1.97
CA VAL A 391 -24.80 -9.14 -2.47
C VAL A 391 -25.40 -8.38 -1.30
N VAL A 392 -25.05 -7.10 -1.17
CA VAL A 392 -25.58 -6.18 -0.16
C VAL A 392 -26.50 -5.17 -0.85
N THR A 393 -27.80 -5.28 -0.57
CA THR A 393 -28.79 -4.33 -1.10
C THR A 393 -28.72 -3.00 -0.35
N ILE A 394 -28.42 -1.93 -1.08
CA ILE A 394 -28.22 -0.57 -0.58
C ILE A 394 -29.33 0.32 -1.12
N ALA A 395 -30.06 0.98 -0.23
CA ALA A 395 -31.04 1.99 -0.60
C ALA A 395 -30.39 3.35 -0.88
N VAL A 396 -30.79 3.99 -1.98
CA VAL A 396 -30.34 5.32 -2.42
C VAL A 396 -31.54 6.16 -2.90
N ASP A 397 -31.56 7.46 -2.60
CA ASP A 397 -32.70 8.36 -2.91
C ASP A 397 -32.49 9.17 -4.21
N ASN A 398 -31.27 9.28 -4.72
CA ASN A 398 -30.93 10.06 -5.93
C ASN A 398 -31.38 11.53 -5.92
N ALA A 399 -31.57 12.10 -4.73
CA ALA A 399 -32.18 13.43 -4.56
C ALA A 399 -31.17 14.53 -4.20
N TYR A 400 -29.90 14.20 -3.95
CA TYR A 400 -28.90 15.14 -3.42
C TYR A 400 -27.66 15.17 -4.30
N LEU A 401 -27.60 16.13 -5.22
CA LEU A 401 -26.36 16.45 -5.94
C LEU A 401 -25.35 17.09 -4.98
N PRO A 402 -24.04 16.74 -5.02
CA PRO A 402 -23.39 15.74 -5.88
C PRO A 402 -23.27 14.34 -5.24
N PHE A 403 -23.99 14.06 -4.15
CA PHE A 403 -23.83 12.86 -3.32
C PHE A 403 -24.46 11.61 -3.94
N ALA A 404 -25.67 11.70 -4.51
CA ALA A 404 -26.30 10.57 -5.20
C ALA A 404 -27.25 11.09 -6.29
N TYR A 405 -27.02 10.68 -7.54
CA TYR A 405 -27.88 11.00 -8.67
C TYR A 405 -27.69 10.01 -9.82
N ILE A 406 -28.65 9.97 -10.74
CA ILE A 406 -28.54 9.26 -12.01
C ILE A 406 -28.71 10.31 -13.12
N PRO A 407 -27.67 10.65 -13.89
CA PRO A 407 -27.79 11.52 -15.04
C PRO A 407 -28.76 10.92 -16.06
N ALA A 408 -29.62 11.77 -16.63
CA ALA A 408 -30.63 11.32 -17.59
C ALA A 408 -30.03 10.86 -18.93
N ASP A 409 -28.82 11.31 -19.25
CA ASP A 409 -28.09 11.02 -20.48
C ASP A 409 -27.30 9.70 -20.40
N THR A 410 -26.68 9.40 -19.26
CA THR A 410 -25.92 8.16 -19.07
C THR A 410 -26.74 7.03 -18.48
N GLY A 411 -27.72 7.35 -17.62
CA GLY A 411 -28.46 6.35 -16.83
C GLY A 411 -27.60 5.60 -15.81
N VAL A 412 -26.34 6.03 -15.61
CA VAL A 412 -25.39 5.40 -14.67
C VAL A 412 -25.46 6.14 -13.34
N ALA A 413 -25.62 5.41 -12.25
CA ALA A 413 -25.57 5.99 -10.90
C ALA A 413 -24.21 6.65 -10.65
N MET A 414 -24.23 7.92 -10.22
CA MET A 414 -23.04 8.70 -9.91
C MET A 414 -23.21 9.46 -8.60
N GLY A 415 -22.08 9.75 -7.95
CA GLY A 415 -22.02 10.57 -6.75
C GLY A 415 -21.31 9.85 -5.60
N TRP A 416 -20.93 10.65 -4.61
CA TRP A 416 -20.13 10.21 -3.47
C TRP A 416 -20.73 9.02 -2.70
N ASP A 417 -22.05 8.91 -2.56
CA ASP A 417 -22.70 7.81 -1.84
C ASP A 417 -22.50 6.46 -2.56
N TYR A 418 -22.52 6.46 -3.90
CA TYR A 418 -22.27 5.27 -4.70
C TYR A 418 -20.80 4.86 -4.59
N ASP A 419 -19.90 5.81 -4.83
CA ASP A 419 -18.44 5.59 -4.74
C ASP A 419 -18.05 5.08 -3.34
N ALA A 420 -18.61 5.67 -2.28
CA ALA A 420 -18.34 5.26 -0.91
C ALA A 420 -18.85 3.86 -0.60
N MET A 421 -20.04 3.49 -1.08
CA MET A 421 -20.58 2.15 -0.85
C MET A 421 -19.91 1.08 -1.70
N ASP A 422 -19.48 1.42 -2.92
CA ASP A 422 -18.63 0.57 -3.74
C ASP A 422 -17.28 0.32 -3.06
N GLU A 423 -16.66 1.36 -2.50
CA GLU A 423 -15.42 1.24 -1.72
C GLU A 423 -15.61 0.38 -0.46
N VAL A 424 -16.68 0.61 0.30
CA VAL A 424 -17.02 -0.23 1.47
C VAL A 424 -17.20 -1.67 1.04
N CYS A 425 -17.90 -1.93 -0.06
CA CYS A 425 -18.08 -3.31 -0.53
C CYS A 425 -16.81 -3.94 -1.09
N GLY A 426 -15.94 -3.17 -1.74
CA GLY A 426 -14.62 -3.62 -2.17
C GLY A 426 -13.80 -4.12 -0.98
N ARG A 427 -13.73 -3.33 0.10
CA ARG A 427 -12.99 -3.67 1.33
C ARG A 427 -13.57 -4.84 2.12
N LEU A 428 -14.90 -4.94 2.13
CA LEU A 428 -15.62 -5.99 2.84
C LEU A 428 -15.88 -7.24 1.98
N ASN A 429 -15.39 -7.30 0.74
CA ASN A 429 -15.71 -8.37 -0.22
C ASN A 429 -17.23 -8.62 -0.33
N CYS A 430 -18.01 -7.57 -0.61
CA CYS A 430 -19.40 -7.67 -1.02
C CYS A 430 -19.65 -7.12 -2.41
N VAL A 431 -20.82 -7.46 -2.97
CA VAL A 431 -21.30 -6.88 -4.23
C VAL A 431 -22.41 -5.88 -3.88
N PRO A 432 -22.20 -4.57 -4.09
CA PRO A 432 -23.22 -3.58 -3.81
C PRO A 432 -24.36 -3.72 -4.84
N SER A 433 -25.59 -3.67 -4.36
CA SER A 433 -26.79 -3.68 -5.19
C SER A 433 -27.65 -2.49 -4.82
N PHE A 434 -27.48 -1.41 -5.57
CA PHE A 434 -28.21 -0.17 -5.35
C PHE A 434 -29.66 -0.30 -5.79
N GLN A 435 -30.57 0.12 -4.91
CA GLN A 435 -31.99 0.23 -5.21
C GLN A 435 -32.42 1.66 -4.98
N GLU A 436 -32.90 2.29 -6.05
CA GLU A 436 -33.54 3.61 -5.94
C GLU A 436 -34.81 3.48 -5.10
N ILE A 437 -34.91 4.30 -4.07
CA ILE A 437 -36.09 4.40 -3.22
C ILE A 437 -36.53 5.84 -3.23
N ARG A 438 -37.61 6.14 -3.97
CA ARG A 438 -38.28 7.43 -3.87
C ARG A 438 -38.95 7.56 -2.51
N VAL A 439 -38.48 8.48 -1.68
CA VAL A 439 -38.93 8.57 -0.29
C VAL A 439 -40.42 8.93 -0.17
N GLY A 440 -41.19 7.93 0.27
CA GLY A 440 -42.09 8.02 1.41
C GLY A 440 -41.75 6.88 2.39
N TRP A 441 -40.95 7.18 3.43
CA TRP A 441 -40.32 6.19 4.35
C TRP A 441 -41.29 5.30 5.16
N HIS A 442 -42.61 5.43 5.00
CA HIS A 442 -43.58 4.60 5.70
C HIS A 442 -43.54 3.12 5.31
N ASP A 443 -43.05 2.77 4.12
CA ASP A 443 -43.11 1.40 3.59
C ASP A 443 -41.99 0.47 4.12
N HIS A 444 -40.88 1.03 4.66
CA HIS A 444 -39.74 0.22 5.12
C HIS A 444 -39.98 -0.47 6.47
N ARG A 445 -40.89 0.04 7.31
CA ARG A 445 -41.29 -0.63 8.55
C ARG A 445 -42.14 -1.89 8.30
N HIS A 446 -42.60 -2.14 7.07
CA HIS A 446 -43.59 -3.18 6.78
C HIS A 446 -43.02 -4.40 6.04
N GLY A 447 -41.69 -4.51 5.90
CA GLY A 447 -41.03 -5.76 5.50
C GLY A 447 -41.28 -6.20 4.06
N ARG A 448 -41.71 -5.31 3.16
CA ARG A 448 -41.99 -5.66 1.76
C ARG A 448 -40.75 -5.74 0.85
N ARG A 449 -39.60 -5.19 1.26
CA ARG A 449 -38.29 -5.38 0.60
C ARG A 449 -37.16 -5.33 1.65
N PRO A 450 -36.34 -6.39 1.83
CA PRO A 450 -35.26 -6.39 2.81
C PRO A 450 -34.06 -5.57 2.28
N VAL A 451 -34.03 -4.28 2.61
CA VAL A 451 -32.83 -3.45 2.46
C VAL A 451 -31.89 -3.77 3.62
N ARG A 452 -30.60 -4.01 3.34
CA ARG A 452 -29.60 -4.31 4.38
C ARG A 452 -28.82 -3.07 4.83
N MET A 453 -28.73 -2.05 3.98
CA MET A 453 -28.02 -0.80 4.25
C MET A 453 -28.70 0.37 3.52
N ALA A 454 -28.62 1.59 4.05
CA ALA A 454 -29.09 2.80 3.38
C ALA A 454 -27.98 3.86 3.36
N GLY A 455 -27.70 4.43 2.19
CA GLY A 455 -26.73 5.51 1.99
C GLY A 455 -27.42 6.73 1.37
N GLY A 456 -27.26 7.90 1.99
CA GLY A 456 -27.87 9.13 1.49
C GLY A 456 -27.73 10.33 2.43
N GLY A 457 -27.69 11.53 1.86
CA GLY A 457 -27.80 12.77 2.61
C GLY A 457 -29.20 12.95 3.24
N ILE A 458 -29.25 13.29 4.53
CA ILE A 458 -30.52 13.57 5.23
C ILE A 458 -30.50 14.97 5.85
N THR A 459 -31.53 15.76 5.57
CA THR A 459 -31.78 16.98 6.35
C THR A 459 -32.33 16.58 7.72
N ILE A 460 -31.60 16.91 8.78
CA ILE A 460 -32.05 16.75 10.17
C ILE A 460 -33.20 17.74 10.40
N THR A 461 -34.38 17.22 10.71
CA THR A 461 -35.56 18.01 11.10
C THR A 461 -35.96 17.65 12.53
N GLU A 462 -36.64 18.56 13.24
CA GLU A 462 -37.15 18.28 14.60
C GLU A 462 -38.05 17.03 14.69
N GLU A 463 -38.69 16.64 13.60
CA GLU A 463 -39.52 15.44 13.54
C GLU A 463 -38.67 14.17 13.39
N ARG A 464 -37.56 14.24 12.65
CA ARG A 464 -36.63 13.12 12.43
C ARG A 464 -35.72 12.88 13.63
N ASP A 465 -35.30 13.93 14.34
CA ASP A 465 -34.48 13.87 15.56
C ASP A 465 -35.17 13.13 16.72
N LYS A 466 -36.50 13.00 16.66
CA LYS A 466 -37.29 12.24 17.65
C LYS A 466 -37.26 10.72 17.42
N VAL A 467 -36.85 10.26 16.23
CA VAL A 467 -37.02 8.85 15.81
C VAL A 467 -35.73 8.20 15.29
N VAL A 468 -34.72 8.99 14.95
CA VAL A 468 -33.40 8.51 14.53
C VAL A 468 -32.36 9.14 15.45
N ASP A 469 -31.46 8.32 15.98
CA ASP A 469 -30.32 8.80 16.78
C ASP A 469 -29.22 9.30 15.84
N PHE A 470 -29.07 10.62 15.75
CA PHE A 470 -28.03 11.29 14.97
C PHE A 470 -26.74 11.54 15.77
N SER A 471 -26.62 11.03 17.01
CA SER A 471 -25.48 11.31 17.89
C SER A 471 -24.16 10.70 17.41
N ILE A 472 -24.22 9.69 16.53
CA ILE A 472 -23.05 9.06 15.92
C ILE A 472 -22.97 9.50 14.46
N SER A 473 -22.23 10.58 14.21
CA SER A 473 -21.92 11.05 12.86
C SER A 473 -20.56 10.52 12.42
N PHE A 474 -20.47 9.86 11.26
CA PHE A 474 -19.19 9.53 10.62
C PHE A 474 -18.60 10.73 9.86
N ILE A 475 -19.45 11.65 9.38
CA ILE A 475 -19.08 12.93 8.77
C ILE A 475 -20.12 13.98 9.19
N ALA A 476 -19.67 15.14 9.68
CA ALA A 476 -20.53 16.29 10.02
C ALA A 476 -20.12 17.52 9.19
N LEU A 477 -20.87 17.83 8.13
CA LEU A 477 -20.64 19.01 7.31
C LEU A 477 -21.45 20.19 7.85
N THR A 478 -20.81 21.06 8.62
CA THR A 478 -21.38 22.37 8.95
C THR A 478 -21.09 23.34 7.81
N ARG A 479 -22.15 23.94 7.24
CA ARG A 479 -22.05 24.85 6.09
C ARG A 479 -21.31 26.14 6.49
N ARG A 480 -19.99 26.17 6.35
CA ARG A 480 -19.21 27.41 6.21
C ARG A 480 -18.71 27.48 4.78
N SER A 481 -19.26 28.42 4.04
CA SER A 481 -18.92 28.74 2.66
C SER A 481 -17.49 29.27 2.56
N SER A 482 -16.56 28.41 2.14
CA SER A 482 -15.37 28.73 1.33
C SER A 482 -14.52 27.47 1.14
N TRP A 483 -14.65 26.79 0.00
CA TRP A 483 -13.71 25.74 -0.42
C TRP A 483 -12.84 26.28 -1.56
N PRO A 484 -11.49 26.24 -1.45
CA PRO A 484 -10.60 26.43 -2.59
C PRO A 484 -10.63 25.19 -3.50
N ARG A 485 -10.55 25.43 -4.81
CA ARG A 485 -10.60 24.43 -5.88
C ARG A 485 -9.36 23.54 -5.89
N THR A 486 -9.55 22.22 -5.70
CA THR A 486 -8.62 21.16 -6.16
C THR A 486 -9.35 19.88 -6.62
N VAL A 487 -10.60 20.00 -7.09
CA VAL A 487 -11.32 18.92 -7.81
C VAL A 487 -11.89 19.48 -9.12
N GLY A 488 -11.02 19.91 -10.04
CA GLY A 488 -11.36 20.00 -11.46
C GLY A 488 -10.90 18.67 -12.04
N ASP A 489 -11.76 17.77 -12.53
CA ASP A 489 -12.50 17.93 -13.78
C ASP A 489 -13.86 17.18 -13.79
N ARG A 490 -14.42 16.85 -12.63
CA ARG A 490 -15.64 16.00 -12.55
C ARG A 490 -16.98 16.74 -12.52
N PHE A 491 -17.00 18.06 -12.36
CA PHE A 491 -18.23 18.81 -12.23
C PHE A 491 -18.36 19.78 -13.42
N PRO A 492 -19.28 19.53 -14.37
CA PRO A 492 -19.65 20.53 -15.36
C PRO A 492 -20.14 21.79 -14.65
N ASP A 493 -19.76 22.96 -15.16
CA ASP A 493 -20.16 24.27 -14.62
C ASP A 493 -21.70 24.52 -14.69
N ASP A 494 -22.47 23.60 -15.27
CA ASP A 494 -23.91 23.68 -15.50
C ASP A 494 -24.71 22.52 -14.91
N LEU A 495 -24.54 22.22 -13.61
CA LEU A 495 -25.47 21.34 -12.89
C LEU A 495 -26.84 22.03 -12.65
N ALA A 496 -27.65 22.13 -13.71
CA ALA A 496 -29.08 22.43 -13.62
C ALA A 496 -29.84 21.12 -13.45
N ALA A 497 -30.39 20.90 -12.25
CA ALA A 497 -31.31 19.80 -11.98
C ALA A 497 -32.49 19.82 -12.97
N SER A 498 -32.62 18.75 -13.76
CA SER A 498 -33.81 18.53 -14.57
C SER A 498 -35.01 18.24 -13.66
N ASP A 499 -36.05 19.05 -13.85
CA ASP A 499 -37.44 18.84 -13.43
C ASP A 499 -37.74 18.48 -11.95
N CYS A 500 -37.58 19.48 -11.08
CA CYS A 500 -38.42 19.62 -9.88
C CYS A 500 -39.67 20.49 -10.13
N LYS A 501 -40.33 20.34 -11.29
CA LYS A 501 -41.61 21.03 -11.60
C LYS A 501 -42.64 20.10 -12.27
N ARG A 502 -43.64 19.72 -11.45
CA ARG A 502 -44.97 19.10 -11.71
C ARG A 502 -45.03 17.74 -10.99
N ALA A 503 -45.97 17.46 -10.10
CA ALA A 503 -47.28 18.02 -9.82
C ALA A 503 -47.60 17.93 -8.31
N ARG A 504 -48.60 18.72 -7.92
CA ARG A 504 -49.24 18.74 -6.59
C ARG A 504 -49.85 17.40 -6.20
#